data_AF-A0AAE3K720-F1
#
_entry.id   AF-A0AAE3K720-F1
#
_cell.length_a   1.000
_cell.length_b   1.000
_cell.length_c   1.000
_cell.angle_alpha   90.00
_cell.angle_beta   90.00
_cell.angle_gamma   90.00
#
_symmetry.space_group_name_H-M   'P 1'
#
loop_
_entity.id
_entity.type
_entity.pdbx_description
1 polymer ?
#
loop_
_entity_poly.entity_id
_entity_poly.type
_entity_poly.pdbx_seq_one_letter_code
_entity_poly.pdbx_strand_id
1 'polypeptide(L)'
;MTGKPAIWLRKPFWGRGYSGERAAAMIELAFDRLGLDLVAVPVQDGNERSRAAVERYVDELGGQYDGVVRNATRRPDGEIIDHHRYTVTAEQYDS
;
A
#
# COMPACT_ATOMS: atom_id res chain seq x y z
N MET A 1 -14.57 -1.84 -7.56
CA MET A 1 -13.57 -2.94 -7.43
C MET A 1 -12.34 -2.43 -6.67
N THR A 2 -11.63 -3.30 -5.92
CA THR A 2 -10.44 -2.92 -5.12
C THR A 2 -9.16 -3.54 -5.65
N GLY A 3 -8.11 -2.72 -5.84
CA GLY A 3 -6.75 -3.16 -6.18
C GLY A 3 -5.82 -3.20 -4.95
N LYS A 4 -4.82 -4.08 -4.96
CA LYS A 4 -3.81 -4.20 -3.89
C LYS A 4 -2.39 -4.30 -4.45
N PRO A 5 -1.80 -3.21 -4.97
CA PRO A 5 -0.45 -3.24 -5.51
C PRO A 5 0.57 -3.44 -4.39
N ALA A 6 1.58 -4.26 -4.64
CA ALA A 6 2.65 -4.55 -3.69
C ALA A 6 4.00 -4.59 -4.40
N ILE A 7 5.07 -4.35 -3.66
CA ILE A 7 6.44 -4.52 -4.14
C ILE A 7 7.33 -5.06 -3.03
N TRP A 8 8.28 -5.90 -3.43
CA TRP A 8 9.40 -6.28 -2.59
C TRP A 8 10.69 -5.87 -3.27
N LEU A 9 11.52 -5.11 -2.56
CA LEU A 9 12.80 -4.61 -3.07
C LEU A 9 13.94 -5.32 -2.35
N ARG A 10 15.00 -5.69 -3.09
CA ARG A 10 16.25 -6.14 -2.46
C ARG A 10 16.93 -4.96 -1.74
N LYS A 11 17.70 -5.27 -0.69
CA LYS A 11 18.39 -4.29 0.17
C LYS A 11 19.15 -3.17 -0.59
N PRO A 12 19.88 -3.43 -1.70
CA PRO A 12 20.61 -2.38 -2.41
C PRO A 12 19.73 -1.26 -2.98
N PHE A 13 18.43 -1.52 -3.15
CA PHE A 13 17.46 -0.60 -3.75
C PHE A 13 16.62 0.14 -2.70
N TRP A 14 16.87 -0.10 -1.41
CA TRP A 14 16.16 0.59 -0.33
C TRP A 14 16.60 2.06 -0.22
N GLY A 15 15.68 2.93 0.19
CA GLY A 15 15.96 4.36 0.40
C GLY A 15 16.11 5.19 -0.88
N ARG A 16 15.80 4.63 -2.05
CA ARG A 16 15.94 5.28 -3.36
C ARG A 16 14.64 5.82 -3.97
N GLY A 17 13.55 5.90 -3.20
CA GLY A 17 12.26 6.41 -3.70
C GLY A 17 11.38 5.41 -4.46
N TYR A 18 11.91 4.28 -4.93
CA TYR A 18 11.18 3.32 -5.79
C TYR A 18 9.83 2.82 -5.26
N SER A 19 9.64 2.75 -3.94
CA SER A 19 8.34 2.36 -3.38
C SER A 19 7.25 3.37 -3.72
N GLY A 20 7.57 4.66 -3.64
CA GLY A 20 6.64 5.76 -3.96
C GLY A 20 6.45 5.89 -5.46
N GLU A 21 7.53 5.88 -6.25
CA GLU A 21 7.45 5.95 -7.72
C GLU A 21 6.54 4.85 -8.31
N ARG A 22 6.72 3.61 -7.84
CA ARG A 22 5.85 2.48 -8.24
C ARG A 22 4.43 2.63 -7.70
N ALA A 23 4.24 3.23 -6.53
CA ALA A 23 2.90 3.42 -5.97
C ALA A 23 2.11 4.42 -6.81
N ALA A 24 2.69 5.59 -7.12
CA ALA A 24 2.07 6.60 -7.96
C ALA A 24 1.65 6.03 -9.33
N ALA A 25 2.58 5.39 -10.05
CA ALA A 25 2.29 4.82 -11.37
C ALA A 25 1.20 3.72 -11.33
N MET A 26 1.17 2.91 -10.27
CA MET A 26 0.16 1.83 -10.13
C MET A 26 -1.21 2.39 -9.73
N ILE A 27 -1.25 3.47 -8.95
CA ILE A 27 -2.48 4.13 -8.51
C ILE A 27 -3.10 4.91 -9.68
N GLU A 28 -2.30 5.66 -10.44
CA GLU A 28 -2.72 6.29 -11.70
C GLU A 28 -3.32 5.24 -12.65
N LEU A 29 -2.62 4.13 -12.88
CA LEU A 29 -3.15 3.04 -13.71
C LEU A 29 -4.49 2.49 -13.17
N ALA A 30 -4.59 2.30 -11.85
CA ALA A 30 -5.76 1.73 -11.21
C ALA A 30 -7.01 2.60 -11.41
N PHE A 31 -6.88 3.92 -11.25
CA PHE A 31 -8.02 4.82 -11.38
C PHE A 31 -8.27 5.20 -12.84
N ASP A 32 -7.26 5.69 -13.55
CA ASP A 32 -7.43 6.30 -14.88
C ASP A 32 -7.73 5.28 -15.98
N ARG A 33 -7.22 4.04 -15.85
CA ARG A 33 -7.31 3.03 -16.92
C ARG A 33 -8.13 1.82 -16.54
N LEU A 34 -8.09 1.41 -15.28
CA LEU A 34 -8.78 0.20 -14.81
C LEU A 34 -10.13 0.50 -14.15
N GLY A 35 -10.44 1.78 -13.86
CA GLY A 35 -11.71 2.17 -13.26
C GLY A 35 -11.95 1.50 -11.90
N LEU A 36 -10.91 1.34 -11.08
CA LEU A 36 -11.06 0.83 -9.72
C LEU A 36 -11.64 1.92 -8.82
N ASP A 37 -12.39 1.53 -7.79
CA ASP A 37 -12.98 2.49 -6.84
C ASP A 37 -12.03 2.79 -5.67
N LEU A 38 -11.10 1.85 -5.41
CA LEU A 38 -10.25 1.88 -4.22
C LEU A 38 -8.96 1.11 -4.44
N VAL A 39 -7.85 1.69 -4.00
CA VAL A 39 -6.57 1.01 -3.84
C VAL A 39 -6.32 0.79 -2.35
N ALA A 40 -6.06 -0.46 -1.96
CA ALA A 40 -5.69 -0.81 -0.60
C ALA A 40 -4.24 -1.27 -0.54
N VAL A 41 -3.46 -0.69 0.37
CA VAL A 41 -2.06 -1.06 0.59
C VAL A 41 -1.94 -1.71 1.95
N PRO A 42 -1.84 -3.05 2.01
CA PRO A 42 -1.54 -3.74 3.25
C PRO A 42 -0.04 -3.67 3.58
N VAL A 43 0.29 -3.38 4.83
CA VAL A 43 1.65 -3.44 5.36
C VAL A 43 1.66 -4.39 6.55
N GLN A 44 2.53 -5.39 6.51
CA GLN A 44 2.73 -6.28 7.66
C GLN A 44 3.11 -5.49 8.92
N ASP A 45 2.49 -5.84 10.04
CA ASP A 45 2.82 -5.34 11.37
C ASP A 45 4.31 -5.55 11.69
N GLY A 46 4.93 -4.55 12.34
CA GLY A 46 6.37 -4.50 12.61
C GLY A 46 7.27 -4.10 11.41
N ASN A 47 6.73 -3.94 10.20
CA ASN A 47 7.49 -3.44 9.05
C ASN A 47 7.48 -1.90 8.99
N GLU A 48 8.13 -1.26 9.95
CA GLU A 48 8.11 0.20 10.13
C GLU A 48 8.65 0.98 8.91
N ARG A 49 9.60 0.41 8.17
CA ARG A 49 10.16 1.05 6.97
C ARG A 49 9.14 1.13 5.85
N SER A 50 8.43 0.03 5.59
CA SER A 50 7.33 0.05 4.61
C SER A 50 6.18 0.91 5.13
N ARG A 51 5.85 0.84 6.42
CA ARG A 51 4.78 1.64 7.03
C ARG A 51 4.99 3.14 6.78
N ALA A 52 6.16 3.66 7.11
CA ALA A 52 6.49 5.07 6.90
C ALA A 52 6.50 5.47 5.42
N ALA A 53 6.95 4.58 4.51
CA ALA A 53 6.91 4.86 3.08
C ALA A 53 5.48 4.87 2.53
N VAL A 54 4.64 3.93 2.98
CA VAL A 54 3.24 3.81 2.56
C VAL A 54 2.40 4.95 3.09
N GLU A 55 2.54 5.28 4.37
CA GLU A 55 1.87 6.41 4.98
C GLU A 55 2.15 7.71 4.23
N ARG A 56 3.42 7.96 3.86
CA ARG A 56 3.80 9.15 3.09
C ARG A 56 3.08 9.23 1.74
N TYR A 57 3.20 8.20 0.89
CA TYR A 57 2.61 8.32 -0.45
C TYR A 57 1.08 8.22 -0.42
N VAL A 58 0.49 7.58 0.59
CA VAL A 58 -0.97 7.54 0.73
C VAL A 58 -1.50 8.92 1.13
N ASP A 59 -0.84 9.59 2.07
CA ASP A 59 -1.14 10.96 2.46
C ASP A 59 -0.99 11.95 1.29
N GLU A 60 0.11 11.84 0.54
CA GLU A 60 0.35 12.65 -0.68
C GLU A 60 -0.72 12.44 -1.78
N LEU A 61 -1.40 11.29 -1.78
CA LEU A 61 -2.45 10.94 -2.74
C LEU A 61 -3.87 11.11 -2.16
N GLY A 62 -4.01 11.81 -1.03
CA GLY A 62 -5.30 12.12 -0.40
C GLY A 62 -5.98 10.93 0.32
N GLY A 63 -5.27 9.82 0.50
CA GLY A 63 -5.79 8.64 1.19
C GLY A 63 -5.66 8.69 2.71
N GLN A 64 -5.89 7.54 3.36
CA GLN A 64 -5.84 7.42 4.81
C GLN A 64 -5.34 6.07 5.33
N TYR A 65 -5.20 5.99 6.66
CA TYR A 65 -5.05 4.75 7.42
C TYR A 65 -6.40 4.27 7.96
N ASP A 66 -6.76 3.02 7.66
CA ASP A 66 -8.05 2.41 8.02
C ASP A 66 -7.99 1.53 9.28
N GLY A 67 -6.79 1.13 9.72
CA GLY A 67 -6.61 0.29 10.90
C GLY A 67 -5.83 -1.00 10.66
N VAL A 68 -6.00 -1.96 11.58
CA VAL A 68 -5.30 -3.25 11.56
C VAL A 68 -6.26 -4.37 11.21
N VAL A 69 -5.90 -5.15 10.19
CA VAL A 69 -6.52 -6.42 9.84
C VAL A 69 -5.79 -7.52 10.59
N ARG A 70 -6.43 -8.07 11.63
CA ARG A 70 -5.86 -9.13 12.46
C ARG A 70 -5.84 -10.47 11.73
N ASN A 71 -4.82 -11.29 11.99
CA ASN A 71 -4.64 -12.61 11.39
C ASN A 71 -4.73 -12.58 9.85
N ALA A 72 -4.21 -11.54 9.22
CA ALA A 72 -4.40 -11.28 7.79
C ALA A 72 -3.68 -12.30 6.90
N THR A 73 -2.48 -12.72 7.30
CA THR A 73 -1.65 -13.62 6.51
C THR A 73 -1.10 -14.74 7.38
N ARG A 74 -1.21 -15.99 6.91
CA ARG A 74 -0.44 -17.11 7.44
C ARG A 74 0.76 -17.37 6.53
N ARG A 75 1.96 -17.25 7.06
CA ARG A 75 3.21 -17.51 6.33
C ARG A 75 3.46 -19.02 6.15
N PRO A 76 4.36 -19.41 5.22
CA PRO A 76 4.74 -20.81 5.05
C PRO A 76 5.34 -21.47 6.29
N ASP A 77 5.99 -20.71 7.18
CA ASP A 77 6.54 -21.17 8.46
C ASP A 77 5.47 -21.33 9.57
N GLY A 78 4.22 -20.99 9.27
CA GLY A 78 3.10 -21.06 10.20
C GLY A 78 2.87 -19.81 11.04
N GLU A 79 3.72 -18.79 10.92
CA GLU A 79 3.51 -17.49 11.58
C GLU A 79 2.23 -16.82 11.06
N ILE A 80 1.44 -16.26 11.97
CA ILE A 80 0.22 -15.50 11.65
C ILE A 80 0.50 -14.03 11.89
N ILE A 81 0.17 -13.20 10.90
CA ILE A 81 0.63 -11.82 10.83
C ILE A 81 -0.54 -10.87 10.60
N ASP A 82 -0.58 -9.83 11.42
CA ASP A 82 -1.48 -8.70 11.31
C ASP A 82 -1.00 -7.72 10.23
N HIS A 83 -1.92 -7.07 9.54
CA HIS A 83 -1.60 -6.09 8.51
C HIS A 83 -2.25 -4.74 8.83
N HIS A 84 -1.44 -3.69 8.84
CA HIS A 84 -1.92 -2.31 8.69
C HIS A 84 -2.56 -2.13 7.32
N ARG A 85 -3.68 -1.41 7.27
CA ARG A 85 -4.39 -1.10 6.05
C ARG A 85 -4.41 0.40 5.81
N TYR A 86 -3.92 0.77 4.63
CA TYR A 86 -4.05 2.11 4.08
C TYR A 86 -4.89 2.06 2.81
N THR A 87 -5.64 3.11 2.53
CA THR A 87 -6.48 3.19 1.33
C THR A 87 -6.45 4.57 0.68
N VAL A 88 -6.67 4.58 -0.63
CA VAL A 88 -6.98 5.76 -1.43
C VAL A 88 -8.23 5.38 -2.24
N THR A 89 -9.29 6.19 -2.20
CA THR A 89 -10.44 6.03 -3.10
C THR A 89 -10.22 6.83 -4.38
N ALA A 90 -10.94 6.49 -5.46
CA ALA A 90 -10.88 7.28 -6.69
C ALA A 90 -11.32 8.74 -6.44
N GLU A 91 -12.35 8.95 -5.63
CA GLU A 91 -12.83 10.30 -5.25
C GLU A 91 -11.77 11.12 -4.51
N GLN A 92 -10.99 10.48 -3.62
CA GLN A 92 -9.89 11.12 -2.91
C GLN A 92 -8.74 11.51 -3.84
N TYR A 93 -8.45 10.66 -4.82
CA TYR A 93 -7.38 10.89 -5.79
C TYR A 93 -7.68 12.04 -6.75
N ASP A 94 -8.96 12.23 -7.10
CA ASP A 94 -9.41 13.30 -8.01
C ASP A 94 -9.56 14.68 -7.35
N SER A 95 -9.31 14.80 -6.03
CA SER A 95 -9.57 15.99 -5.22
C SER A 95 -8.40 16.98 -5.11
#